data_AF-A0A1W9YWU9-F1
#
_entry.id   AF-A0A1W9YWU9-F1
#
_cell.length_a   1.000
_cell.length_b   1.000
_cell.length_c   1.000
_cell.angle_alpha   90.00
_cell.angle_beta   90.00
_cell.angle_gamma   90.00
#
_symmetry.space_group_name_H-M   'P 1'
#
loop_
_entity.id
_entity.type
_entity.pdbx_description
1 polymer ?
#
loop_
_entity_poly.entity_id
_entity_poly.type
_entity_poly.pdbx_seq_one_letter_code
_entity_poly.pdbx_strand_id
1 'polypeptide(L)'
;RGVARGELLPLLAERSAELVIAILAAAKCAAAYVPVDRRQPDRRKQEILRQCQAPVVLATQAEDLPGQPVEVIAQALATSAAGAAPRLALDGSEALYVIFTSGTTGEPKGVVIESRSLSNLVDWHNRRFN
;
A
#
# COMPACT_ATOMS: atom_id res chain seq x y z
N ARG A 1 -12.62 -3.69 5.81
CA ARG A 1 -13.58 -2.60 5.48
C ARG A 1 -13.88 -2.53 3.97
N GLY A 2 -14.16 -3.66 3.29
CA GLY A 2 -14.64 -3.64 1.91
C GLY A 2 -13.63 -3.33 0.80
N VAL A 3 -12.31 -3.36 1.05
CA VAL A 3 -11.29 -3.23 -0.01
C VAL A 3 -11.51 -4.30 -1.07
N ALA A 4 -11.67 -3.87 -2.31
CA ALA A 4 -11.89 -4.75 -3.45
C ALA A 4 -10.56 -5.16 -4.10
N ARG A 5 -10.61 -6.28 -4.82
CA ARG A 5 -9.51 -6.78 -5.64
C ARG A 5 -9.09 -5.70 -6.66
N GLY A 6 -7.79 -5.45 -6.78
CA GLY A 6 -7.22 -4.46 -7.69
C GLY A 6 -7.27 -3.02 -7.19
N GLU A 7 -7.88 -2.74 -6.03
CA GLU A 7 -7.87 -1.39 -5.47
C GLU A 7 -6.48 -0.98 -4.97
N LEU A 8 -6.22 0.33 -5.04
CA LEU A 8 -5.04 0.94 -4.46
C LEU A 8 -5.28 1.24 -2.99
N LEU A 9 -4.33 0.85 -2.13
CA LEU A 9 -4.37 1.11 -0.69
C LEU A 9 -3.20 2.02 -0.30
N PRO A 10 -3.43 3.33 -0.17
CA PRO A 10 -2.40 4.25 0.29
C PRO A 10 -1.96 3.91 1.69
N LEU A 11 -0.64 3.90 1.88
CA LEU A 11 0.00 3.52 3.12
C LEU A 11 1.00 4.59 3.52
N LEU A 12 0.67 5.28 4.60
CA LEU A 12 1.43 6.38 5.16
C LEU A 12 1.93 5.98 6.56
N ALA A 13 2.97 5.15 6.61
CA ALA A 13 3.48 4.59 7.86
C ALA A 13 5.00 4.73 7.99
N GLU A 14 5.47 4.74 9.22
CA GLU A 14 6.90 4.64 9.54
C GLU A 14 7.39 3.19 9.47
N ARG A 15 8.72 3.02 9.53
CA ARG A 15 9.33 1.70 9.59
C ARG A 15 8.95 1.02 10.90
N SER A 16 8.11 0.02 10.83
CA SER A 16 7.68 -0.79 11.98
C SER A 16 7.20 -2.18 11.54
N ALA A 17 6.82 -3.03 12.49
CA ALA A 17 6.19 -4.31 12.18
C ALA A 17 4.78 -4.11 11.57
N GLU A 18 4.05 -3.10 12.03
CA GLU A 18 2.74 -2.70 11.53
C GLU A 18 2.77 -2.35 10.04
N LEU A 19 3.83 -1.68 9.58
CA LEU A 19 4.04 -1.41 8.15
C LEU A 19 4.09 -2.73 7.34
N VAL A 20 4.88 -3.70 7.79
CA VAL A 20 5.00 -5.00 7.12
C VAL A 20 3.66 -5.73 7.14
N ILE A 21 2.94 -5.71 8.26
CA ILE A 21 1.61 -6.32 8.39
C ILE A 21 0.63 -5.67 7.39
N ALA A 22 0.63 -4.35 7.27
CA ALA A 22 -0.25 -3.64 6.36
C ALA A 22 0.07 -3.93 4.88
N ILE A 23 1.36 -4.03 4.50
CA ILE A 23 1.78 -4.48 3.16
C ILE A 23 1.24 -5.88 2.86
N LEU A 24 1.43 -6.82 3.80
CA LEU A 24 0.95 -8.20 3.63
C LEU A 24 -0.58 -8.29 3.63
N ALA A 25 -1.26 -7.44 4.39
CA ALA A 25 -2.71 -7.37 4.42
C ALA A 25 -3.27 -6.89 3.06
N ALA A 26 -2.66 -5.88 2.44
CA ALA A 26 -3.03 -5.44 1.09
C ALA A 26 -2.90 -6.59 0.08
N ALA A 27 -1.76 -7.28 0.07
CA ALA A 27 -1.53 -8.42 -0.82
C ALA A 27 -2.55 -9.57 -0.58
N LYS A 28 -2.87 -9.88 0.67
CA LYS A 28 -3.87 -10.90 1.03
C LYS A 28 -5.30 -10.55 0.58
N CYS A 29 -5.58 -9.27 0.40
CA CYS A 29 -6.82 -8.74 -0.17
C CYS A 29 -6.75 -8.60 -1.70
N ALA A 30 -5.68 -9.06 -2.36
CA ALA A 30 -5.42 -8.82 -3.78
C ALA A 30 -5.52 -7.33 -4.18
N ALA A 31 -5.09 -6.45 -3.26
CA ALA A 31 -4.99 -5.01 -3.45
C ALA A 31 -3.52 -4.59 -3.58
N ALA A 32 -3.28 -3.47 -4.25
CA ALA A 32 -1.94 -2.93 -4.40
C ALA A 32 -1.67 -1.83 -3.38
N TYR A 33 -0.63 -1.97 -2.57
CA TYR A 33 -0.28 -0.90 -1.64
C TYR A 33 0.44 0.25 -2.36
N VAL A 34 0.22 1.48 -1.88
CA VAL A 34 0.87 2.69 -2.40
C VAL A 34 1.63 3.35 -1.26
N PRO A 35 2.95 3.19 -1.15
CA PRO A 35 3.71 3.83 -0.08
C PRO A 35 3.74 5.35 -0.31
N VAL A 36 3.35 6.10 0.71
CA VAL A 36 3.42 7.56 0.74
C VAL A 36 4.35 7.95 1.90
N ASP A 37 5.37 8.76 1.60
CA ASP A 37 6.32 9.21 2.63
C ASP A 37 5.73 10.39 3.40
N ARG A 38 5.63 10.24 4.73
CA ARG A 38 5.11 11.26 5.67
C ARG A 38 5.84 12.60 5.55
N ARG A 39 7.13 12.57 5.19
CA ARG A 39 8.01 13.74 5.08
C ARG A 39 7.81 14.53 3.78
N GLN A 40 7.03 14.00 2.83
CA GLN A 40 6.71 14.73 1.62
C GLN A 40 5.78 15.90 1.93
N PRO A 41 5.86 17.01 1.17
CA PRO A 41 4.93 18.13 1.29
C PRO A 41 3.47 17.66 1.17
N ASP A 42 2.57 18.27 1.95
CA ASP A 42 1.15 17.89 1.99
C ASP A 42 0.49 17.90 0.61
N ARG A 43 0.81 18.91 -0.21
CA ARG A 43 0.35 18.98 -1.60
C ARG A 43 0.68 17.70 -2.37
N ARG A 44 1.91 17.19 -2.27
CA ARG A 44 2.33 15.97 -2.98
C ARG A 44 1.61 14.74 -2.44
N LYS A 45 1.46 14.62 -1.11
CA LYS A 45 0.68 13.55 -0.49
C LYS A 45 -0.75 13.57 -1.02
N GLN A 46 -1.41 14.71 -1.02
CA GLN A 46 -2.78 14.88 -1.53
C GLN A 46 -2.91 14.55 -3.02
N GLU A 47 -1.93 14.93 -3.86
CA GLU A 47 -1.91 14.58 -5.27
C GLU A 47 -1.85 13.05 -5.48
N ILE A 48 -1.03 12.34 -4.72
CA ILE A 48 -0.95 10.87 -4.75
C ILE A 48 -2.27 10.25 -4.26
N LEU A 49 -2.76 10.66 -3.10
CA LEU A 49 -4.00 10.14 -2.51
C LEU A 49 -5.20 10.31 -3.44
N ARG A 50 -5.29 11.46 -4.11
CA ARG A 50 -6.34 11.73 -5.11
C ARG A 50 -6.27 10.77 -6.29
N GLN A 51 -5.07 10.45 -6.77
CA GLN A 51 -4.88 9.48 -7.86
C GLN A 51 -5.19 8.05 -7.44
N CYS A 52 -5.01 7.71 -6.16
CA CYS A 52 -5.34 6.36 -5.67
C CYS A 52 -6.86 6.09 -5.63
N GLN A 53 -7.69 7.14 -5.52
CA GLN A 53 -9.15 7.03 -5.39
C GLN A 53 -9.60 6.04 -4.30
N ALA A 54 -8.78 5.88 -3.26
CA ALA A 54 -9.00 4.90 -2.22
C ALA A 54 -10.00 5.43 -1.18
N PRO A 55 -10.90 4.57 -0.65
CA PRO A 55 -11.87 4.97 0.37
C PRO A 55 -11.23 5.22 1.74
N VAL A 56 -10.01 4.72 1.96
CA VAL A 56 -9.29 4.84 3.23
C VAL A 56 -7.78 4.85 3.00
N VAL A 57 -7.05 5.56 3.87
CA VAL A 57 -5.59 5.51 3.97
C VAL A 57 -5.18 4.75 5.22
N LEU A 58 -4.26 3.80 5.09
CA LEU A 58 -3.63 3.16 6.25
C LEU A 58 -2.50 4.06 6.75
N ALA A 59 -2.48 4.36 8.05
CA ALA A 59 -1.43 5.20 8.62
C ALA A 59 -0.96 4.73 10.01
N THR A 60 0.22 5.22 10.42
CA THR A 60 0.70 5.04 11.79
C THR A 60 -0.06 5.94 12.76
N GLN A 61 -0.41 7.16 12.36
CA GLN A 61 -1.13 8.15 13.18
C GLN A 61 -2.25 8.81 12.37
N ALA A 62 -3.36 9.17 13.03
CA ALA A 62 -4.52 9.76 12.36
C ALA A 62 -4.27 11.22 11.94
N GLU A 63 -3.44 11.91 12.73
CA GLU A 63 -3.13 13.33 12.60
C GLU A 63 -2.26 13.63 11.36
N ASP A 64 -1.72 12.60 10.71
CA ASP A 64 -0.87 12.73 9.54
C ASP A 64 -1.58 13.27 8.30
N LEU A 65 -2.90 13.09 8.23
CA LEU A 65 -3.75 13.45 7.09
C LEU A 65 -5.08 14.03 7.58
N PRO A 66 -5.07 15.26 8.13
CA PRO A 66 -6.29 15.89 8.63
C PRO A 66 -7.34 16.00 7.51
N GLY A 67 -8.57 15.56 7.81
CA GLY A 67 -9.70 15.58 6.88
C GLY A 67 -9.75 14.42 5.88
N GLN A 68 -8.83 13.46 5.94
CA GLN A 68 -8.90 12.23 5.15
C GLN A 68 -9.49 11.07 5.97
N PRO A 69 -10.19 10.11 5.34
CA PRO A 69 -10.54 8.86 6.00
C PRO A 69 -9.27 8.04 6.26
N VAL A 70 -8.82 8.03 7.52
CA VAL A 70 -7.62 7.29 7.94
C VAL A 70 -8.01 6.11 8.82
N GLU A 71 -7.36 4.98 8.60
CA GLU A 71 -7.37 3.83 9.50
C GLU A 71 -5.97 3.64 10.10
N VAL A 72 -5.89 3.83 11.43
CA VAL A 72 -4.64 3.65 12.18
C VAL A 72 -4.34 2.16 12.31
N ILE A 73 -3.20 1.73 11.78
CA ILE A 73 -2.88 0.30 11.65
C ILE A 73 -2.89 -0.40 13.01
N ALA A 74 -2.25 0.19 14.04
CA ALA A 74 -2.18 -0.42 15.38
C ALA A 74 -3.57 -0.61 16.02
N GLN A 75 -4.48 0.35 15.83
CA GLN A 75 -5.84 0.28 16.35
C GLN A 75 -6.68 -0.76 15.59
N ALA A 76 -6.52 -0.84 14.26
CA ALA A 76 -7.15 -1.84 13.44
C ALA A 76 -6.69 -3.26 13.83
N LEU A 77 -5.41 -3.43 14.15
CA LEU A 77 -4.87 -4.71 14.63
C LEU A 77 -5.40 -5.09 16.02
N ALA A 78 -5.47 -4.14 16.95
CA ALA A 78 -5.97 -4.38 18.30
C ALA A 78 -7.46 -4.78 18.34
N THR A 79 -8.23 -4.33 17.35
CA THR A 79 -9.67 -4.63 17.22
C THR A 79 -9.97 -5.72 16.20
N SER A 80 -8.95 -6.22 15.50
CA SER A 80 -9.10 -7.33 14.55
C SER A 80 -9.49 -8.59 15.31
N ALA A 81 -10.69 -9.10 15.05
CA ALA A 81 -11.04 -10.44 15.50
C ALA A 81 -10.07 -11.46 14.89
N ALA A 82 -9.68 -12.47 15.67
CA ALA A 82 -8.97 -13.64 15.17
C ALA A 82 -9.92 -14.48 14.30
N GLY A 83 -10.20 -14.01 13.08
CA GLY A 83 -11.05 -14.65 12.09
C GLY A 83 -10.26 -15.07 10.84
N ALA A 84 -10.97 -15.65 9.87
CA ALA A 84 -10.40 -15.99 8.57
C ALA A 84 -10.08 -14.70 7.81
N ALA A 85 -8.86 -14.19 7.97
CA ALA A 85 -8.33 -13.13 7.12
C ALA A 85 -8.52 -13.54 5.65
N PRO A 86 -8.89 -12.59 4.75
CA PRO A 86 -9.00 -12.90 3.34
C PRO A 86 -7.67 -13.50 2.85
N ARG A 87 -7.78 -14.56 2.06
CA ARG A 87 -6.66 -15.20 1.36
C ARG A 87 -7.00 -15.26 -0.10
N LEU A 88 -7.20 -14.08 -0.69
CA LEU A 88 -7.44 -13.99 -2.13
C LEU A 88 -6.14 -14.37 -2.85
N ALA A 89 -6.25 -15.26 -3.83
CA ALA A 89 -5.13 -15.56 -4.70
C ALA A 89 -4.84 -14.33 -5.58
N LEU A 90 -3.62 -13.81 -5.52
CA LEU A 90 -3.12 -12.80 -6.45
C LEU A 90 -2.76 -13.50 -7.77
N ASP A 91 -3.36 -13.04 -8.87
CA ASP A 91 -2.90 -13.43 -10.20
C ASP A 91 -1.58 -12.68 -10.50
N GLY A 92 -0.70 -13.32 -11.27
CA GLY A 92 0.60 -12.75 -11.63
C GLY A 92 0.52 -11.39 -12.33
N SER A 93 -0.54 -11.11 -13.10
CA SER A 93 -0.70 -9.82 -13.78
C SER A 93 -1.30 -8.72 -12.89
N GLU A 94 -1.68 -9.02 -11.66
CA GLU A 94 -2.29 -8.03 -10.79
C GLU A 94 -1.25 -7.12 -10.16
N ALA A 95 -1.61 -5.84 -10.03
CA ALA A 95 -0.81 -4.87 -9.31
C ALA A 95 -0.59 -5.34 -7.86
N LEU A 96 0.67 -5.36 -7.44
CA LEU A 96 1.07 -5.64 -6.07
C LEU A 96 1.40 -4.36 -5.31
N TYR A 97 2.04 -3.40 -6.00
CA TYR A 97 2.29 -2.08 -5.45
C TYR A 97 2.43 -1.02 -6.53
N VAL A 98 2.23 0.24 -6.15
CA VAL A 98 2.45 1.39 -7.02
C VAL A 98 3.36 2.39 -6.32
N ILE A 99 4.50 2.73 -6.93
CA ILE A 99 5.41 3.75 -6.40
C ILE A 99 5.29 5.01 -7.25
N PHE A 100 5.01 6.14 -6.59
CA PHE A 100 4.91 7.43 -7.26
C PHE A 100 6.27 8.12 -7.39
N THR A 101 6.65 8.45 -8.62
CA THR A 101 7.87 9.20 -8.94
C THR A 101 7.54 10.65 -9.31
N SER A 102 8.55 11.51 -9.43
CA SER A 102 8.36 12.87 -9.94
C SER A 102 8.13 12.82 -11.45
N GLY A 103 7.01 13.38 -11.91
CA GLY A 103 6.78 13.59 -13.34
C GLY A 103 7.47 14.84 -13.85
N THR A 104 7.91 14.81 -15.11
CA THR A 104 8.46 15.97 -15.83
C THR A 104 7.47 17.13 -15.97
N THR A 105 6.17 16.84 -15.90
CA THR A 105 5.06 17.81 -15.93
C THR A 105 4.71 18.38 -14.55
N GLY A 106 5.46 18.00 -13.50
CA GLY A 106 5.19 18.38 -12.11
C GLY A 106 4.19 17.47 -11.39
N GLU A 107 3.38 16.70 -12.11
CA GLU A 107 2.44 15.75 -11.51
C GLU A 107 3.10 14.40 -11.18
N PRO A 108 2.85 13.81 -9.99
CA PRO A 108 3.36 12.49 -9.65
C PRO A 108 2.85 11.40 -10.60
N LYS A 109 3.73 10.50 -11.04
CA LYS A 109 3.37 9.35 -11.91
C LYS A 109 3.50 8.05 -11.14
N GLY A 110 2.43 7.26 -11.11
CA GLY A 110 2.41 5.95 -10.47
C GLY A 110 3.06 4.88 -11.34
N VAL A 111 4.15 4.28 -10.86
CA VAL A 111 4.76 3.10 -11.49
C VAL A 111 4.14 1.86 -10.87
N VAL A 112 3.38 1.12 -11.68
CA VAL A 112 2.69 -0.09 -11.27
C VAL A 112 3.63 -1.29 -11.38
N ILE A 113 3.75 -2.06 -10.30
CA ILE A 113 4.49 -3.31 -10.29
C ILE A 113 3.52 -4.45 -10.02
N GLU A 114 3.47 -5.37 -10.98
CA GLU A 114 2.66 -6.59 -10.90
C GLU A 114 3.28 -7.64 -9.97
N SER A 115 2.46 -8.53 -9.44
CA SER A 115 2.89 -9.62 -8.55
C SER A 115 3.98 -10.49 -9.17
N ARG A 116 3.82 -10.91 -10.43
CA ARG A 116 4.80 -11.74 -11.15
C ARG A 116 6.17 -11.08 -11.27
N SER A 117 6.20 -9.76 -11.42
CA SER A 117 7.43 -8.98 -11.59
C SER A 117 8.28 -9.05 -10.32
N LEU A 118 7.64 -8.93 -9.15
CA LEU A 118 8.32 -9.09 -7.87
C LEU A 118 8.75 -10.54 -7.63
N SER A 119 7.88 -11.52 -7.90
CA SER A 119 8.22 -12.94 -7.76
C SER A 119 9.46 -13.31 -8.57
N ASN A 120 9.51 -12.89 -9.84
CA ASN A 120 10.67 -13.14 -10.69
C ASN A 120 11.96 -12.52 -10.14
N LEU A 121 11.90 -11.30 -9.61
CA LEU A 121 13.04 -10.63 -8.98
C LEU A 121 13.52 -11.38 -7.73
N VAL A 122 12.61 -11.76 -6.85
CA VAL A 122 12.92 -12.48 -5.60
C VAL A 122 13.49 -13.87 -5.90
N ASP A 123 12.91 -14.60 -6.84
CA ASP A 123 13.38 -15.92 -7.26
C ASP A 123 14.80 -15.85 -7.83
N TRP A 124 15.07 -14.87 -8.68
CA TRP A 124 16.42 -14.63 -9.18
C TRP A 124 17.39 -14.30 -8.05
N HIS A 125 17.01 -13.40 -7.13
CA HIS A 125 17.85 -12.97 -6.03
C HIS A 125 18.22 -14.16 -5.12
N ASN A 126 17.23 -14.98 -4.76
CA ASN A 126 17.42 -16.18 -3.96
C ASN A 126 18.37 -17.17 -4.64
N ARG A 127 18.21 -17.43 -5.95
CA ARG A 127 19.12 -18.31 -6.69
C ARG A 127 20.55 -17.78 -6.79
N ARG A 128 20.74 -16.46 -6.73
CA ARG A 128 22.04 -15.81 -6.95
C ARG A 128 22.86 -15.63 -5.67
N PHE A 129 22.20 -15.46 -4.53
CA PHE A 129 22.83 -15.02 -3.28
C PHE A 129 22.51 -15.88 -2.04
N ASN A 130 21.56 -16.81 -2.12
CA ASN A 130 21.32 -17.85 -1.11
C ASN A 130 21.76 -19.22 -1.63
#